data_AF-A0A7R9LX69-F1
#
_entry.id   AF-A0A7R9LX69-F1
#
_cell.length_a   1.000
_cell.length_b   1.000
_cell.length_c   1.000
_cell.angle_alpha   90.00
_cell.angle_beta   90.00
_cell.angle_gamma   90.00
#
_symmetry.space_group_name_H-M   'P 1'
#
loop_
_entity.id
_entity.type
_entity.pdbx_description
1 polymer ?
#
loop_
_entity_poly.entity_id
_entity_poly.type
_entity_poly.pdbx_seq_one_letter_code
_entity_poly.pdbx_strand_id
1 'polypeptide(L)'
;MGSIFQEYYNGSVLATNDVVIVSVNYRLGPLGFLYGGDDTSPGNVGFYDQLLGLKWVRENIHLFGGDKDEITIFGCSGGSWAVSAHILSPLSKGLFKRAIMESGSVLYNKDRPALSTVEGLQRAKNLAKQLNCDEYDFKWLDYIEEVSDFYLKSIDTTNESQLKGAFNALYGDLVFTCATYHFAKQFAKSDVICHGSDIPYVFGSPLVSQNMFTETDYDFSIEIMKMLTDFAKNGKPHNVWPKLIDISDANSVPKVKDLIGLLYSEQNLLGMPS
;
A
#
# COMPACT_ATOMS: atom_id res chain seq x y z
N MET A 1 -6.62 7.25 1.78
CA MET A 1 -7.24 6.71 0.54
C MET A 1 -6.20 6.09 -0.37
N GLY A 2 -6.56 5.02 -1.07
CA GLY A 2 -5.75 4.42 -2.14
C GLY A 2 -6.60 4.17 -3.38
N SER A 3 -6.00 4.30 -4.55
CA SER A 3 -6.60 3.89 -5.83
C SER A 3 -5.48 3.50 -6.77
N ILE A 4 -5.70 2.44 -7.56
CA ILE A 4 -4.72 2.00 -8.56
C ILE A 4 -4.53 3.02 -9.70
N PHE A 5 -5.41 4.02 -9.79
CA PHE A 5 -5.35 5.07 -10.81
C PHE A 5 -4.51 6.28 -10.39
N GLN A 6 -3.87 6.25 -9.21
CA GLN A 6 -2.94 7.30 -8.81
C GLN A 6 -1.68 7.24 -9.69
N GLU A 7 -1.26 8.38 -10.21
CA GLU A 7 -0.18 8.47 -11.21
C GLU A 7 1.15 7.88 -10.71
N TYR A 8 1.45 8.04 -9.42
CA TYR A 8 2.65 7.48 -8.80
C TYR A 8 2.62 5.95 -8.62
N TYR A 9 1.52 5.27 -8.99
CA TYR A 9 1.42 3.81 -9.12
C TYR A 9 1.43 3.33 -10.58
N ASN A 10 1.79 4.20 -11.53
CA ASN A 10 1.92 3.81 -12.93
C ASN A 10 3.07 2.80 -13.11
N GLY A 11 2.73 1.53 -13.25
CA GLY A 11 3.67 0.42 -13.41
C GLY A 11 4.39 0.33 -14.75
N SER A 12 4.15 1.24 -15.70
CA SER A 12 4.73 1.14 -17.05
C SER A 12 6.25 1.17 -17.06
N VAL A 13 6.88 2.03 -16.26
CA VAL A 13 8.35 2.11 -16.16
C VAL A 13 8.90 0.88 -15.46
N LEU A 14 8.28 0.46 -14.34
CA LEU A 14 8.68 -0.74 -13.61
C LEU A 14 8.61 -1.99 -14.51
N ALA A 15 7.58 -2.11 -15.34
CA ALA A 15 7.39 -3.22 -16.28
C ALA A 15 8.50 -3.33 -17.34
N THR A 16 9.27 -2.26 -17.60
CA THR A 16 10.44 -2.33 -18.51
C THR A 16 11.55 -3.26 -18.00
N ASN A 17 11.52 -3.63 -16.72
CA ASN A 17 12.41 -4.63 -16.12
C ASN A 17 11.92 -6.07 -16.36
N ASP A 18 11.22 -6.32 -17.47
CA ASP A 18 10.78 -7.66 -17.90
C ASP A 18 9.94 -8.37 -16.82
N VAL A 19 8.91 -7.67 -16.35
CA VAL A 19 7.90 -8.16 -15.42
C VAL A 19 6.51 -7.70 -15.86
N VAL A 20 5.47 -8.46 -15.53
CA VAL A 20 4.08 -8.02 -15.69
C VAL A 20 3.60 -7.39 -14.39
N ILE A 21 3.18 -6.12 -14.44
CA ILE A 21 2.63 -5.40 -13.29
C ILE A 21 1.10 -5.45 -13.35
N VAL A 22 0.48 -5.89 -12.25
CA VAL A 22 -0.98 -5.91 -12.10
C VAL A 22 -1.35 -5.17 -10.82
N SER A 23 -2.30 -4.26 -10.93
CA SER A 23 -2.88 -3.53 -9.80
C SER A 23 -4.37 -3.87 -9.68
N VAL A 24 -4.84 -4.13 -8.46
CA VAL A 24 -6.21 -4.54 -8.17
C VAL A 24 -6.86 -3.54 -7.22
N ASN A 25 -7.99 -2.96 -7.60
CA ASN A 25 -8.82 -2.18 -6.69
C ASN A 25 -9.58 -3.12 -5.74
N TYR A 26 -9.83 -2.64 -4.53
CA TYR A 26 -10.64 -3.33 -3.53
C TYR A 26 -11.47 -2.31 -2.74
N ARG A 27 -12.56 -2.78 -2.14
CA ARG A 27 -13.38 -1.91 -1.29
C ARG A 27 -12.61 -1.47 -0.05
N LEU A 28 -12.77 -0.19 0.31
CA LEU A 28 -12.12 0.46 1.44
C LEU A 28 -13.14 0.87 2.51
N GLY A 29 -12.66 1.27 3.68
CA GLY A 29 -13.50 1.81 4.75
C GLY A 29 -14.61 0.84 5.19
N PRO A 30 -15.76 1.36 5.65
CA PRO A 30 -16.90 0.53 6.04
C PRO A 30 -17.41 -0.38 4.91
N LEU A 31 -17.34 0.06 3.65
CA LEU A 31 -17.75 -0.74 2.50
C LEU A 31 -16.89 -2.00 2.30
N GLY A 32 -15.63 -1.95 2.73
CA GLY A 32 -14.66 -3.04 2.64
C GLY A 32 -14.51 -3.86 3.92
N PHE A 33 -14.72 -3.26 5.09
CA PHE A 33 -14.23 -3.82 6.35
C PHE A 33 -15.22 -3.77 7.51
N LEU A 34 -16.47 -3.32 7.30
CA LEU A 34 -17.47 -3.32 8.35
C LEU A 34 -17.85 -4.75 8.79
N TYR A 35 -17.84 -4.98 10.10
CA TYR A 35 -18.22 -6.23 10.73
C TYR A 35 -19.50 -6.03 11.56
N GLY A 36 -20.62 -6.55 11.08
CA GLY A 36 -21.93 -6.48 11.74
C GLY A 36 -22.28 -7.71 12.57
N GLY A 37 -21.45 -8.77 12.52
CA GLY A 37 -21.69 -10.00 13.28
C GLY A 37 -22.68 -10.98 12.63
N ASP A 38 -23.02 -10.76 11.37
CA ASP A 38 -23.91 -11.61 10.56
C ASP A 38 -23.34 -11.83 9.14
N ASP A 39 -24.02 -12.66 8.36
CA ASP A 39 -23.60 -13.03 7.00
C ASP A 39 -23.73 -11.90 5.98
N THR A 40 -24.54 -10.87 6.25
CA THR A 40 -24.67 -9.69 5.38
C THR A 40 -23.50 -8.73 5.57
N SER A 41 -22.88 -8.77 6.74
CA SER A 41 -21.78 -7.89 7.17
C SER A 41 -20.63 -8.67 7.82
N PRO A 42 -20.00 -9.61 7.10
CA PRO A 42 -19.03 -10.55 7.68
C PRO A 42 -17.66 -9.93 7.98
N GLY A 43 -17.44 -8.66 7.62
CA GLY A 43 -16.12 -8.02 7.65
C GLY A 43 -15.19 -8.50 6.54
N ASN A 44 -14.08 -7.79 6.35
CA ASN A 44 -12.98 -8.19 5.46
C ASN A 44 -13.34 -8.37 3.97
N VAL A 45 -14.47 -7.86 3.48
CA VAL A 45 -14.88 -7.97 2.08
C VAL A 45 -13.88 -7.30 1.11
N GLY A 46 -13.11 -6.30 1.55
CA GLY A 46 -11.98 -5.75 0.82
C GLY A 46 -10.84 -6.76 0.61
N PHE A 47 -10.53 -7.62 1.59
CA PHE A 47 -9.56 -8.70 1.41
C PHE A 47 -10.11 -9.81 0.50
N TYR A 48 -11.44 -10.04 0.50
CA TYR A 48 -12.07 -10.96 -0.45
C TYR A 48 -12.01 -10.43 -1.89
N ASP A 49 -12.13 -9.11 -2.09
CA ASP A 49 -11.93 -8.49 -3.41
C ASP A 49 -10.51 -8.72 -3.91
N GLN A 50 -9.50 -8.50 -3.06
CA GLN A 50 -8.10 -8.76 -3.38
C GLN A 50 -7.85 -10.25 -3.66
N LEU A 51 -8.44 -11.15 -2.87
CA LEU A 51 -8.37 -12.60 -3.10
C LEU A 51 -8.94 -12.99 -4.46
N LEU A 52 -10.07 -12.40 -4.85
CA LEU A 52 -10.68 -12.64 -6.16
C LEU A 52 -9.78 -12.11 -7.28
N GLY A 53 -9.19 -10.92 -7.12
CA GLY A 53 -8.19 -10.39 -8.04
C GLY A 53 -6.97 -11.30 -8.17
N LEU A 54 -6.45 -11.84 -7.06
CA LEU A 54 -5.32 -12.78 -7.06
C LEU A 54 -5.64 -14.09 -7.80
N LYS A 55 -6.85 -14.63 -7.60
CA LYS A 55 -7.33 -15.81 -8.35
C LYS A 55 -7.41 -15.49 -9.84
N TRP A 56 -7.99 -14.36 -10.20
CA TRP A 56 -8.07 -13.92 -11.60
C TRP A 56 -6.67 -13.80 -12.21
N VAL A 57 -5.72 -13.17 -11.52
CA VAL A 57 -4.33 -13.07 -11.98
C VAL A 57 -3.75 -14.46 -12.20
N ARG A 58 -3.83 -15.36 -11.21
CA ARG A 58 -3.30 -16.72 -11.33
C ARG A 58 -3.90 -17.50 -12.50
N GLU A 59 -5.19 -17.30 -12.78
CA GLU A 59 -5.90 -17.96 -13.87
C GLU A 59 -5.54 -17.38 -15.24
N ASN A 60 -5.25 -16.07 -15.33
CA ASN A 60 -5.19 -15.35 -16.61
C ASN A 60 -3.83 -14.76 -16.98
N ILE A 61 -2.87 -14.66 -16.05
CA ILE A 61 -1.63 -13.88 -16.28
C ILE A 61 -0.76 -14.43 -17.42
N HIS A 62 -0.87 -15.72 -17.71
CA HIS A 62 -0.23 -16.37 -18.85
C HIS A 62 -0.63 -15.77 -20.21
N LEU A 63 -1.84 -15.20 -20.32
CA LEU A 63 -2.30 -14.50 -21.53
C LEU A 63 -1.60 -13.16 -21.74
N PHE A 64 -0.96 -12.62 -20.70
CA PHE A 64 -0.22 -11.35 -20.71
C PHE A 64 1.29 -11.56 -20.65
N GLY A 65 1.76 -12.80 -20.84
CA GLY A 65 3.19 -13.15 -20.82
C GLY A 65 3.78 -13.39 -19.43
N GLY A 66 2.97 -13.41 -18.37
CA GLY A 66 3.45 -13.72 -17.02
C GLY A 66 3.34 -15.21 -16.67
N ASP A 67 4.09 -15.64 -15.66
CA ASP A 67 4.02 -17.00 -15.13
C ASP A 67 3.13 -17.05 -13.87
N LYS A 68 2.08 -17.88 -13.91
CA LYS A 68 1.17 -18.09 -12.78
C LYS A 68 1.85 -18.66 -11.54
N ASP A 69 2.99 -19.33 -11.69
CA ASP A 69 3.74 -19.95 -10.60
C ASP A 69 4.86 -19.05 -10.06
N GLU A 70 5.10 -17.88 -10.68
CA GLU A 70 6.07 -16.87 -10.23
C GLU A 70 5.41 -15.55 -9.78
N ILE A 71 4.17 -15.62 -9.27
CA ILE A 71 3.46 -14.43 -8.77
C ILE A 71 4.11 -13.91 -7.48
N THR A 72 4.41 -12.60 -7.47
CA THR A 72 4.86 -11.86 -6.28
C THR A 72 3.83 -10.78 -5.94
N ILE A 73 3.37 -10.74 -4.70
CA ILE A 73 2.50 -9.66 -4.22
C ILE A 73 3.33 -8.59 -3.51
N PHE A 74 2.99 -7.31 -3.70
CA PHE A 74 3.67 -6.22 -3.01
C PHE A 74 2.71 -5.09 -2.69
N GLY A 75 3.04 -4.31 -1.65
CA GLY A 75 2.24 -3.16 -1.27
C GLY A 75 2.88 -2.34 -0.15
N CYS A 76 2.51 -1.06 -0.12
CA CYS A 76 2.94 -0.10 0.89
C CYS A 76 1.78 0.23 1.84
N SER A 77 2.08 0.50 3.11
CA SER A 77 1.09 1.02 4.07
C SER A 77 -0.07 0.03 4.27
N GLY A 78 -1.32 0.46 4.05
CA GLY A 78 -2.51 -0.42 4.00
C GLY A 78 -2.37 -1.56 2.99
N GLY A 79 -1.70 -1.35 1.85
CA GLY A 79 -1.34 -2.41 0.91
C GLY A 79 -0.37 -3.44 1.52
N SER A 80 0.54 -3.00 2.38
CA SER A 80 1.45 -3.89 3.11
C SER A 80 0.71 -4.70 4.20
N TRP A 81 -0.30 -4.09 4.85
CA TRP A 81 -1.22 -4.82 5.73
C TRP A 81 -1.99 -5.90 4.96
N ALA A 82 -2.51 -5.58 3.77
CA ALA A 82 -3.16 -6.54 2.88
C ALA A 82 -2.22 -7.69 2.47
N VAL A 83 -0.99 -7.39 2.05
CA VAL A 83 0.03 -8.42 1.76
C VAL A 83 0.25 -9.32 2.97
N SER A 84 0.41 -8.74 4.16
CA SER A 84 0.58 -9.49 5.41
C SER A 84 -0.63 -10.39 5.72
N ALA A 85 -1.86 -9.91 5.48
CA ALA A 85 -3.07 -10.71 5.63
C ALA A 85 -3.12 -11.89 4.65
N HIS A 86 -2.73 -11.69 3.39
CA HIS A 86 -2.67 -12.76 2.39
C HIS A 86 -1.59 -13.80 2.68
N ILE A 87 -0.45 -13.42 3.27
CA ILE A 87 0.57 -14.36 3.75
C ILE A 87 0.00 -15.29 4.83
N LEU A 88 -0.80 -14.75 5.74
CA LEU A 88 -1.36 -15.50 6.87
C LEU A 88 -2.63 -16.29 6.52
N SER A 89 -3.38 -15.85 5.51
CA SER A 89 -4.70 -16.40 5.19
C SER A 89 -4.59 -17.77 4.50
N PRO A 90 -5.26 -18.82 5.02
CA PRO A 90 -5.30 -20.13 4.36
C PRO A 90 -6.00 -20.06 2.99
N LEU A 91 -6.87 -19.07 2.77
CA LEU A 91 -7.59 -18.89 1.49
C LEU A 91 -6.68 -18.42 0.35
N SER A 92 -5.55 -17.81 0.68
CA SER A 92 -4.58 -17.30 -0.30
C SER A 92 -3.42 -18.26 -0.55
N LYS A 93 -3.42 -19.40 0.16
CA LYS A 93 -2.36 -20.40 0.10
C LYS A 93 -2.19 -20.92 -1.33
N GLY A 94 -0.95 -20.83 -1.83
CA GLY A 94 -0.59 -21.31 -3.17
C GLY A 94 -1.05 -20.38 -4.30
N LEU A 95 -1.56 -19.18 -4.02
CA LEU A 95 -1.91 -18.21 -5.06
C LEU A 95 -0.72 -17.36 -5.52
N PHE A 96 0.26 -17.15 -4.65
CA PHE A 96 1.48 -16.41 -4.92
C PHE A 96 2.68 -17.13 -4.31
N LYS A 97 3.87 -16.81 -4.81
CA LYS A 97 5.15 -17.43 -4.43
C LYS A 97 5.96 -16.56 -3.49
N ARG A 98 5.87 -15.23 -3.62
CA ARG A 98 6.69 -14.26 -2.87
C ARG A 98 5.87 -13.05 -2.46
N ALA A 99 6.38 -12.32 -1.47
CA ALA A 99 5.75 -11.12 -0.95
C ALA A 99 6.79 -10.04 -0.61
N ILE A 100 6.47 -8.78 -0.89
CA ILE A 100 7.22 -7.59 -0.48
C ILE A 100 6.28 -6.71 0.36
N MET A 101 6.74 -6.28 1.53
CA MET A 101 5.95 -5.53 2.50
C MET A 101 6.64 -4.20 2.82
N GLU A 102 6.10 -3.10 2.32
CA GLU A 102 6.65 -1.76 2.53
C GLU A 102 5.92 -1.07 3.69
N SER A 103 6.61 -0.85 4.79
CA SER A 103 6.13 0.01 5.91
C SER A 103 4.76 -0.39 6.49
N GLY A 104 4.49 -1.68 6.68
CA GLY A 104 3.25 -2.16 7.32
C GLY A 104 3.24 -3.65 7.67
N SER A 105 2.48 -4.03 8.69
CA SER A 105 2.11 -5.42 9.01
C SER A 105 0.79 -5.43 9.78
N VAL A 106 -0.04 -6.48 9.64
CA VAL A 106 -1.28 -6.62 10.42
C VAL A 106 -1.04 -6.73 11.93
N LEU A 107 0.19 -7.06 12.35
CA LEU A 107 0.60 -7.15 13.75
C LEU A 107 1.15 -5.84 14.31
N TYR A 108 1.21 -4.77 13.51
CA TYR A 108 1.75 -3.50 13.94
C TYR A 108 0.82 -2.81 14.95
N ASN A 109 1.22 -2.83 16.22
CA ASN A 109 0.36 -2.55 17.37
C ASN A 109 -0.01 -1.06 17.55
N LYS A 110 0.71 -0.12 16.90
CA LYS A 110 0.42 1.32 17.04
C LYS A 110 -0.83 1.75 16.26
N ASP A 111 -1.05 1.17 15.08
CA ASP A 111 -2.18 1.55 14.21
C ASP A 111 -3.36 0.56 14.30
N ARG A 112 -3.15 -0.61 14.93
CA ARG A 112 -4.15 -1.68 15.15
C ARG A 112 -5.05 -1.93 13.92
N PRO A 113 -4.47 -2.29 12.77
CA PRO A 113 -5.26 -2.57 11.57
C PRO A 113 -6.17 -3.80 11.74
N ALA A 114 -5.80 -4.73 12.62
CA ALA A 114 -6.64 -5.86 13.00
C ALA A 114 -7.41 -5.55 14.30
N LEU A 115 -8.74 -5.67 14.25
CA LEU A 115 -9.65 -5.51 15.38
C LEU A 115 -10.20 -6.86 15.82
N SER A 116 -10.53 -7.00 17.11
CA SER A 116 -11.37 -8.12 17.54
C SER A 116 -12.78 -8.01 16.97
N THR A 117 -13.49 -9.13 16.87
CA THR A 117 -14.90 -9.14 16.41
C THR A 117 -15.81 -8.31 17.32
N VAL A 118 -15.52 -8.29 18.63
CA VAL A 118 -16.22 -7.44 19.61
C VAL A 118 -16.03 -5.95 19.30
N GLU A 119 -14.79 -5.53 19.06
CA GLU A 119 -14.49 -4.13 18.70
C GLU A 119 -15.07 -3.76 17.33
N GLY A 120 -14.98 -4.66 16.34
CA GLY A 120 -15.57 -4.48 15.01
C GLY A 120 -17.07 -4.24 15.10
N LEU A 121 -17.78 -5.09 15.85
CA LEU A 121 -19.22 -4.96 16.06
C LEU A 121 -19.57 -3.67 16.80
N GLN A 122 -18.79 -3.29 17.82
CA GLN A 122 -19.02 -2.04 18.54
C GLN A 122 -18.84 -0.81 17.62
N ARG A 123 -17.87 -0.84 16.71
CA ARG A 123 -17.68 0.23 15.72
C ARG A 123 -18.84 0.29 14.73
N ALA A 124 -19.34 -0.86 14.27
CA ALA A 124 -20.52 -0.92 13.40
C ALA A 124 -21.76 -0.32 14.09
N LYS A 125 -22.03 -0.67 15.35
CA LYS A 125 -23.12 -0.09 16.14
C LYS A 125 -22.99 1.42 16.34
N ASN A 126 -21.77 1.89 16.63
CA ASN A 126 -21.51 3.32 16.76
C ASN A 126 -21.77 4.07 15.45
N LEU A 127 -21.43 3.47 14.30
CA LEU A 127 -21.75 4.01 12.99
C LEU A 127 -23.26 4.02 12.75
N ALA A 128 -23.95 2.90 13.01
CA ALA A 128 -25.41 2.81 12.90
C ALA A 128 -26.12 3.92 13.69
N LYS A 129 -25.67 4.18 14.92
CA LYS A 129 -26.18 5.27 15.76
C LYS A 129 -25.96 6.66 15.16
N GLN A 130 -24.83 6.91 14.51
CA GLN A 130 -24.58 8.18 13.82
C GLN A 130 -25.47 8.36 12.59
N LEU A 131 -25.86 7.26 11.95
CA LEU A 131 -26.75 7.21 10.80
C LEU A 131 -28.23 7.23 11.18
N ASN A 132 -28.57 7.23 12.47
CA ASN A 132 -29.93 7.01 12.98
C ASN A 132 -30.57 5.69 12.51
N CYS A 133 -29.76 4.67 12.29
CA CYS A 133 -30.21 3.29 12.03
C CYS A 133 -30.40 2.52 13.34
N ASP A 134 -31.18 1.43 13.30
CA ASP A 134 -31.30 0.52 14.45
C ASP A 134 -29.96 -0.19 14.71
N GLU A 135 -29.43 -0.08 15.93
CA GLU A 135 -28.15 -0.67 16.34
C GLU A 135 -28.24 -2.19 16.63
N TYR A 136 -29.45 -2.75 16.68
CA TYR A 136 -29.71 -4.18 16.95
C TYR A 136 -30.19 -4.95 15.71
N ASP A 137 -30.72 -4.27 14.69
CA ASP A 137 -31.09 -4.84 13.37
C ASP A 137 -30.35 -4.11 12.23
N PHE A 138 -29.06 -3.85 12.43
CA PHE A 138 -28.24 -3.12 11.46
C PHE A 138 -27.84 -3.99 10.27
N LYS A 139 -28.72 -4.07 9.27
CA LYS A 139 -28.44 -4.71 7.98
C LYS A 139 -27.71 -3.72 7.07
N TRP A 140 -26.38 -3.83 7.03
CA TRP A 140 -25.52 -2.90 6.28
C TRP A 140 -25.97 -2.62 4.84
N LEU A 141 -26.43 -3.66 4.13
CA LEU A 141 -26.89 -3.54 2.75
C LEU A 141 -28.17 -2.72 2.61
N ASP A 142 -29.04 -2.75 3.62
CA ASP A 142 -30.29 -1.99 3.63
C ASP A 142 -30.02 -0.49 3.86
N TYR A 143 -28.85 -0.14 4.40
CA TYR A 143 -28.47 1.23 4.77
C TYR A 143 -27.32 1.82 3.92
N ILE A 144 -26.96 1.18 2.81
CA ILE A 144 -25.78 1.58 2.02
C ILE A 144 -25.94 2.96 1.38
N GLU A 145 -27.18 3.35 1.05
CA GLU A 145 -27.50 4.67 0.55
C GLU A 145 -27.35 5.72 1.65
N GLU A 146 -27.86 5.46 2.85
CA GLU A 146 -27.74 6.34 4.01
C GLU A 146 -26.29 6.51 4.48
N VAL A 147 -25.49 5.45 4.40
CA VAL A 147 -24.04 5.49 4.65
C VAL A 147 -23.37 6.41 3.64
N SER A 148 -23.64 6.20 2.35
CA SER A 148 -23.07 7.00 1.27
C SER A 148 -23.47 8.46 1.45
N ASP A 149 -24.76 8.71 1.70
CA ASP A 149 -25.31 10.04 1.95
C ASP A 149 -24.75 10.69 3.19
N PHE A 150 -24.49 9.94 4.28
CA PHE A 150 -23.90 10.50 5.50
C PHE A 150 -22.47 10.99 5.26
N TYR A 151 -21.64 10.16 4.63
CA TYR A 151 -20.27 10.55 4.33
C TYR A 151 -20.19 11.60 3.22
N LEU A 152 -21.17 11.61 2.30
CA LEU A 152 -21.25 12.56 1.20
C LEU A 152 -22.12 13.78 1.50
N LYS A 153 -22.68 13.87 2.71
CA LYS A 153 -23.63 14.91 3.09
C LYS A 153 -22.95 16.26 3.08
N SER A 154 -23.60 17.24 2.46
CA SER A 154 -23.21 18.64 2.56
C SER A 154 -21.81 18.94 2.02
N ILE A 155 -21.28 18.11 1.12
CA ILE A 155 -20.01 18.41 0.45
C ILE A 155 -20.27 19.52 -0.58
N ASP A 156 -19.55 20.63 -0.44
CA ASP A 156 -19.37 21.54 -1.56
C ASP A 156 -18.49 20.85 -2.62
N THR A 157 -19.12 20.39 -3.71
CA THR A 157 -18.44 19.72 -4.83
C THR A 157 -17.47 20.61 -5.59
N THR A 158 -17.44 21.91 -5.29
CA THR A 158 -16.42 22.85 -5.80
C THR A 158 -15.25 23.01 -4.84
N ASN A 159 -15.36 22.50 -3.61
CA ASN A 159 -14.32 22.55 -2.58
C ASN A 159 -13.53 21.23 -2.52
N GLU A 160 -12.37 21.22 -3.15
CA GLU A 160 -11.48 20.06 -3.24
C GLU A 160 -11.09 19.46 -1.88
N SER A 161 -10.98 20.28 -0.83
CA SER A 161 -10.62 19.81 0.52
C SER A 161 -11.77 19.05 1.18
N GLN A 162 -13.00 19.54 1.06
CA GLN A 162 -14.18 18.85 1.58
C GLN A 162 -14.45 17.55 0.84
N LEU A 163 -14.32 17.57 -0.49
CA LEU A 163 -14.38 16.35 -1.32
C LEU A 163 -13.35 15.33 -0.85
N LYS A 164 -12.07 15.71 -0.75
CA LYS A 164 -11.02 14.81 -0.25
C LYS A 164 -11.31 14.30 1.15
N GLY A 165 -11.81 15.14 2.06
CA GLY A 165 -12.16 14.76 3.43
C GLY A 165 -13.27 13.70 3.50
N ALA A 166 -14.34 13.91 2.76
CA ALA A 166 -15.46 12.97 2.70
C ALA A 166 -15.12 11.65 2.01
N PHE A 167 -14.40 11.71 0.88
CA PHE A 167 -13.89 10.51 0.23
C PHE A 167 -12.91 9.75 1.13
N ASN A 168 -12.07 10.45 1.92
CA ASN A 168 -11.23 9.81 2.94
C ASN A 168 -12.03 9.15 4.06
N ALA A 169 -13.18 9.71 4.44
CA ALA A 169 -14.01 9.13 5.49
C ALA A 169 -14.77 7.88 4.99
N LEU A 170 -15.21 7.88 3.73
CA LEU A 170 -15.93 6.77 3.10
C LEU A 170 -15.01 5.63 2.61
N TYR A 171 -13.87 5.99 2.01
CA TYR A 171 -12.94 5.06 1.35
C TYR A 171 -11.54 5.06 1.99
N GLY A 172 -11.40 5.58 3.21
CA GLY A 172 -10.10 5.59 3.89
C GLY A 172 -9.78 4.25 4.52
N ASP A 173 -8.65 3.66 4.14
CA ASP A 173 -7.79 3.01 5.13
C ASP A 173 -7.19 4.10 6.02
N LEU A 174 -7.25 3.92 7.33
CA LEU A 174 -6.65 4.82 8.32
C LEU A 174 -5.14 4.88 8.13
N VAL A 175 -4.64 5.76 7.27
CA VAL A 175 -3.26 6.29 7.31
C VAL A 175 -3.28 7.77 6.90
N PHE A 176 -2.65 8.58 7.76
CA PHE A 176 -2.64 10.04 7.90
C PHE A 176 -2.89 10.91 6.65
N THR A 177 -3.72 11.93 6.82
CA THR A 177 -3.84 13.07 5.89
C THR A 177 -2.61 13.98 6.02
N CYS A 178 -2.17 14.57 4.91
CA CYS A 178 -1.04 15.53 4.82
C CYS A 178 -1.10 16.71 5.81
N ALA A 179 -2.23 16.94 6.50
CA ALA A 179 -2.36 17.97 7.53
C ALA A 179 -1.55 17.67 8.80
N THR A 180 -1.38 16.40 9.20
CA THR A 180 -0.53 16.03 10.35
C THR A 180 0.95 16.24 10.03
N TYR A 181 1.37 16.06 8.78
CA TYR A 181 2.73 16.36 8.32
C TYR A 181 3.04 17.87 8.43
N HIS A 182 2.11 18.75 8.05
CA HIS A 182 2.31 20.20 8.17
C HIS A 182 2.27 20.71 9.62
N PHE A 183 1.51 20.08 10.51
CA PHE A 183 1.52 20.39 11.95
C PHE A 183 2.81 19.88 12.63
N ALA A 184 3.26 18.65 12.30
CA ALA A 184 4.53 18.12 12.78
C ALA A 184 5.73 18.94 12.28
N LYS A 185 5.66 19.54 11.09
CA LYS A 185 6.69 20.44 10.51
C LYS A 185 6.92 21.71 11.34
N GLN A 186 5.98 22.11 12.20
CA GLN A 186 6.18 23.23 13.14
C GLN A 186 6.94 22.81 14.41
N PHE A 187 7.03 21.51 14.71
CA PHE A 187 7.66 20.98 15.92
C PHE A 187 8.89 20.10 15.64
N ALA A 188 9.09 19.63 14.41
CA ALA A 188 10.22 18.79 14.02
C ALA A 188 11.32 19.62 13.34
N LYS A 189 12.33 20.03 14.11
CA LYS A 189 13.66 20.30 13.55
C LYS A 189 14.37 18.94 13.39
N SER A 190 14.25 18.33 12.20
CA SER A 190 15.03 17.23 11.60
C SER A 190 14.14 16.13 10.98
N ASP A 191 14.18 16.06 9.65
CA ASP A 191 14.19 14.86 8.80
C ASP A 191 13.38 13.64 9.25
N VAL A 192 12.05 13.77 9.30
CA VAL A 192 11.15 12.61 9.19
C VAL A 192 10.79 12.45 7.71
N ILE A 193 11.32 11.41 7.09
CA ILE A 193 11.00 11.02 5.71
C ILE A 193 9.49 10.73 5.63
N CYS A 194 8.80 11.29 4.63
CA CYS A 194 7.37 11.08 4.45
C CYS A 194 7.06 9.59 4.20
N HIS A 195 6.05 9.05 4.87
CA HIS A 195 5.55 7.70 4.60
C HIS A 195 5.17 7.54 3.12
N GLY A 196 5.65 6.48 2.47
CA GLY A 196 5.41 6.22 1.04
C GLY A 196 6.27 7.08 0.09
N SER A 197 7.29 7.78 0.59
CA SER A 197 8.20 8.57 -0.27
C SER A 197 9.12 7.72 -1.16
N ASP A 198 9.20 6.42 -0.89
CA ASP A 198 9.84 5.39 -1.69
C ASP A 198 9.01 4.97 -2.92
N ILE A 199 7.68 5.09 -2.86
CA ILE A 199 6.76 4.68 -3.94
C ILE A 199 7.14 5.28 -5.30
N PRO A 200 7.39 6.60 -5.45
CA PRO A 200 7.72 7.16 -6.76
C PRO A 200 8.97 6.54 -7.38
N TYR A 201 9.96 6.13 -6.57
CA TYR A 201 11.18 5.48 -7.03
C TYR A 201 10.92 4.03 -7.46
N VAL A 202 10.09 3.30 -6.70
CA VAL A 202 9.65 1.94 -7.07
C VAL A 202 8.91 1.93 -8.41
N PHE A 203 8.14 2.96 -8.72
CA PHE A 203 7.38 3.07 -9.97
C PHE A 203 8.09 3.87 -11.07
N GLY A 204 9.34 4.28 -10.87
CA GLY A 204 10.14 4.92 -11.90
C GLY A 204 9.77 6.39 -12.21
N SER A 205 9.04 7.07 -11.33
CA SER A 205 8.67 8.49 -11.48
C SER A 205 9.87 9.40 -11.80
N PRO A 206 11.05 9.23 -11.18
CA PRO A 206 12.22 10.03 -11.53
C PRO A 206 12.63 9.94 -13.01
N LEU A 207 12.44 8.78 -13.65
CA LEU A 207 12.86 8.56 -15.04
C LEU A 207 11.95 9.25 -16.06
N VAL A 208 10.70 9.54 -15.69
CA VAL A 208 9.71 10.20 -16.53
C VAL A 208 9.56 11.70 -16.24
N SER A 209 9.86 12.13 -15.01
CA SER A 209 9.71 13.52 -14.55
C SER A 209 11.06 14.22 -14.35
N GLN A 210 11.89 14.26 -15.40
CA GLN A 210 13.31 14.65 -15.32
C GLN A 210 13.58 16.08 -14.79
N ASN A 211 12.58 16.97 -14.75
CA ASN A 211 12.77 18.33 -14.22
C ASN A 211 12.49 18.44 -12.71
N MET A 212 12.05 17.36 -12.07
CA MET A 212 11.64 17.32 -10.65
C MET A 212 12.62 16.54 -9.77
N PHE A 213 13.61 15.86 -10.36
CA PHE A 213 14.48 14.91 -9.70
C PHE A 213 15.94 15.12 -10.14
N THR A 214 16.87 14.67 -9.31
CA THR A 214 18.31 14.75 -9.60
C THR A 214 18.80 13.50 -10.34
N GLU A 215 19.98 13.55 -10.95
CA GLU A 215 20.62 12.37 -11.54
C GLU A 215 20.79 11.24 -10.52
N THR A 216 21.10 11.59 -9.28
CA THR A 216 21.17 10.67 -8.14
C THR A 216 19.82 9.97 -7.88
N ASP A 217 18.70 10.67 -8.05
CA ASP A 217 17.36 10.07 -7.92
C ASP A 217 17.06 9.09 -9.07
N TYR A 218 17.60 9.33 -10.27
CA TYR A 218 17.46 8.42 -11.41
C TYR A 218 18.18 7.10 -11.14
N ASP A 219 19.45 7.17 -10.74
CA ASP A 219 20.26 5.99 -10.44
C ASP A 219 19.64 5.18 -9.30
N PHE A 220 19.18 5.86 -8.25
CA PHE A 220 18.51 5.22 -7.12
C PHE A 220 17.19 4.54 -7.55
N SER A 221 16.38 5.21 -8.37
CA SER A 221 15.15 4.64 -8.92
C SER A 221 15.41 3.37 -9.75
N ILE A 222 16.40 3.42 -10.64
CA ILE A 222 16.81 2.26 -11.46
C ILE A 222 17.20 1.09 -10.55
N GLU A 223 18.00 1.35 -9.52
CA GLU A 223 18.49 0.29 -8.64
C GLU A 223 17.37 -0.32 -7.79
N ILE A 224 16.50 0.50 -7.20
CA ILE A 224 15.35 -0.01 -6.43
C ILE A 224 14.43 -0.84 -7.31
N MET A 225 14.11 -0.38 -8.53
CA MET A 225 13.30 -1.16 -9.46
C MET A 225 13.94 -2.51 -9.81
N LYS A 226 15.25 -2.53 -10.05
CA LYS A 226 15.99 -3.79 -10.29
C LYS A 226 15.93 -4.71 -9.07
N MET A 227 16.20 -4.20 -7.87
CA MET A 227 16.17 -4.99 -6.64
C MET A 227 14.80 -5.67 -6.43
N LEU A 228 13.70 -4.92 -6.62
CA LEU A 228 12.34 -5.45 -6.46
C LEU A 228 11.99 -6.47 -7.54
N THR A 229 12.31 -6.17 -8.80
CA THR A 229 11.96 -7.04 -9.93
C THR A 229 12.83 -8.29 -10.00
N ASP A 230 14.11 -8.21 -9.64
CA ASP A 230 14.97 -9.38 -9.47
C ASP A 230 14.43 -10.28 -8.38
N PHE A 231 14.08 -9.74 -7.21
CA PHE A 231 13.46 -10.55 -6.16
C PHE A 231 12.16 -11.21 -6.64
N ALA A 232 11.32 -10.49 -7.39
CA ALA A 232 10.10 -11.07 -7.96
C ALA A 232 10.39 -12.24 -8.91
N LYS A 233 11.43 -12.13 -9.75
CA LYS A 233 11.85 -13.17 -10.71
C LYS A 233 12.51 -14.37 -10.05
N ASN A 234 13.44 -14.13 -9.13
CA ASN A 234 14.39 -15.15 -8.67
C ASN A 234 14.24 -15.52 -7.19
N GLY A 235 13.55 -14.71 -6.38
CA GLY A 235 13.37 -14.92 -4.94
C GLY A 235 14.61 -14.71 -4.09
N LYS A 236 15.67 -14.17 -4.68
CA LYS A 236 16.92 -13.86 -3.99
C LYS A 236 16.87 -12.37 -3.66
N PRO A 237 16.75 -11.98 -2.38
CA PRO A 237 16.92 -10.59 -2.00
C PRO A 237 18.34 -10.15 -2.41
N HIS A 238 18.46 -8.95 -2.97
CA HIS A 238 19.76 -8.41 -3.37
C HIS A 238 20.70 -8.36 -2.15
N ASN A 239 21.98 -8.74 -2.31
CA ASN A 239 22.94 -8.84 -1.20
C ASN A 239 23.19 -7.49 -0.50
N VAL A 240 22.91 -6.39 -1.21
CA VAL A 240 23.07 -5.01 -0.75
C VAL A 240 21.71 -4.44 -0.35
N TRP A 241 20.99 -5.09 0.56
CA TRP A 241 19.89 -4.41 1.25
C TRP A 241 20.51 -3.46 2.28
N PRO A 242 20.17 -2.16 2.33
CA PRO A 242 20.70 -1.27 3.36
C PRO A 242 20.40 -1.87 4.73
N LYS A 243 21.45 -2.13 5.53
CA LYS A 243 21.27 -2.53 6.93
C LYS A 243 20.39 -1.48 7.60
N LEU A 244 19.41 -1.92 8.40
CA LEU A 244 18.53 -1.06 9.19
C LEU A 244 19.32 0.12 9.79
N ILE A 245 19.04 1.33 9.30
CA ILE A 245 19.69 2.56 9.76
C ILE A 245 19.06 2.91 11.11
N ASP A 246 19.89 3.17 12.10
CA ASP A 246 19.44 3.68 13.40
C ASP A 246 19.01 5.14 13.25
N ILE A 247 17.71 5.35 13.02
CA ILE A 247 17.10 6.68 12.86
C ILE A 247 17.20 7.58 14.10
N SER A 248 17.79 7.12 15.21
CA SER A 248 18.06 7.95 16.38
C SER A 248 19.30 8.85 16.22
N ASP A 249 20.17 8.58 15.25
CA ASP A 249 21.32 9.42 14.89
C ASP A 249 21.16 9.98 13.48
N ALA A 250 20.85 11.28 13.37
CA ALA A 250 20.68 11.97 12.10
C ALA A 250 21.95 11.96 11.21
N ASN A 251 23.14 11.70 11.78
CA ASN A 251 24.37 11.55 11.01
C ASN A 251 24.59 10.13 10.48
N SER A 252 23.80 9.16 10.95
CA SER A 252 23.87 7.76 10.52
C SER A 252 23.05 7.46 9.27
N VAL A 253 22.15 8.38 8.88
CA VAL A 253 21.39 8.31 7.62
C VAL A 253 22.35 8.61 6.47
N PRO A 254 22.74 7.61 5.66
CA PRO A 254 23.65 7.85 4.54
C PRO A 254 22.96 8.78 3.55
N LYS A 255 23.71 9.72 2.96
CA LYS A 255 23.17 10.54 1.88
C LYS A 255 22.85 9.62 0.70
N VAL A 256 21.90 9.97 -0.16
CA VAL A 256 21.53 9.12 -1.32
C VAL A 256 22.76 8.73 -2.16
N LYS A 257 23.71 9.65 -2.32
CA LYS A 257 25.02 9.39 -2.95
C LYS A 257 25.87 8.30 -2.26
N ASP A 258 25.75 8.15 -0.94
CA ASP A 258 26.50 7.18 -0.14
C ASP A 258 25.82 5.79 -0.21
N LEU A 259 24.48 5.75 -0.32
CA LEU A 259 23.72 4.53 -0.65
C LEU A 259 24.09 4.01 -2.04
N ILE A 260 24.13 4.90 -3.03
CA ILE A 260 24.61 4.62 -4.39
C ILE A 260 26.06 4.15 -4.36
N GLY A 261 26.95 4.84 -3.63
CA GLY A 261 28.35 4.43 -3.48
C GLY A 261 28.51 3.02 -2.89
N LEU A 262 27.68 2.64 -1.90
CA LEU A 262 27.64 1.28 -1.36
C LEU A 262 27.19 0.26 -2.41
N LEU A 263 26.17 0.57 -3.21
CA LEU A 263 25.65 -0.27 -4.29
C LEU A 263 26.68 -0.51 -5.41
N TYR A 264 27.44 0.53 -5.81
CA TYR A 264 28.45 0.43 -6.87
C TYR A 264 29.82 -0.08 -6.39
N SER A 265 30.18 0.11 -5.12
CA SER A 265 31.50 -0.31 -4.60
C SER A 265 31.70 -1.84 -4.56
N GLU A 266 30.62 -2.63 -4.54
CA GLU A 266 30.68 -4.09 -4.54
C GLU A 266 30.61 -4.74 -5.93
N GLN A 267 30.33 -3.99 -7.02
CA GLN A 267 30.45 -4.54 -8.38
C GLN A 267 31.91 -4.93 -8.73
N ASN A 268 32.90 -4.48 -7.96
CA ASN A 268 34.29 -4.94 -8.06
C ASN A 268 34.59 -6.27 -7.35
N LEU A 269 33.60 -6.93 -6.74
CA LEU A 269 33.78 -8.23 -6.05
C LEU A 269 33.20 -9.44 -6.82
N LEU A 270 32.49 -9.21 -7.92
CA LEU A 270 32.12 -10.27 -8.87
C LEU A 270 32.96 -10.10 -10.13
N GLY A 271 34.13 -10.75 -10.14
CA GLY A 271 35.02 -10.77 -11.29
C GLY A 271 34.29 -11.21 -12.56
N MET A 272 34.00 -10.24 -13.43
CA MET A 272 33.72 -10.47 -14.84
C MET A 272 34.83 -9.79 -15.64
N PRO A 273 35.48 -10.48 -16.60
CA PRO A 273 36.58 -9.91 -17.37
C PRO A 273 36.08 -8.79 -18.29
N SER A 274 36.96 -7.81 -18.46
CA SER A 274 36.87 -6.54 -19.20
C SER A 274 36.16 -6.59 -20.55
#